data_AF-A0A9E0KPK3-F1
#
_entry.id   AF-A0A9E0KPK3-F1
#
_cell.length_a   1.000
_cell.length_b   1.000
_cell.length_c   1.000
_cell.angle_alpha   90.00
_cell.angle_beta   90.00
_cell.angle_gamma   90.00
#
_symmetry.space_group_name_H-M   'P 1'
#
loop_
_entity.id
_entity.type
_entity.pdbx_description
1 polymer ?
#
loop_
_entity_poly.entity_id
_entity_poly.type
_entity_poly.pdbx_seq_one_letter_code
_entity_poly.pdbx_strand_id
1 'polypeptide(L)' 'MARKKGMLKDSHKTYRIVDLFAGAGGLTLGFTQMLGHVFTPVWADDFNLYAAGTYNANFGEHCTTDD' A
#
# COMPACT_ATOMS: atom_id res chain seq x y z
N MET A 1 15.85 -5.25 18.84
CA MET A 1 14.91 -4.46 18.00
C MET A 1 15.73 -3.47 17.17
N ALA A 2 16.10 -3.84 15.95
CA ALA A 2 17.09 -3.12 15.14
C ALA A 2 16.53 -1.81 14.58
N ARG A 3 16.54 -0.76 15.39
CA ARG A 3 16.56 0.63 14.92
C ARG A 3 17.95 1.17 15.22
N LYS A 4 18.91 0.80 14.38
CA LYS A 4 20.26 1.38 14.42
C LYS A 4 20.18 2.72 13.70
N LYS A 5 20.83 3.73 14.26
CA LYS A 5 20.97 5.12 13.80
C LYS A 5 21.61 5.22 12.39
N GLY A 6 20.94 4.66 11.39
CA GLY A 6 21.51 4.32 10.08
C GLY A 6 20.80 5.09 8.98
N MET A 7 21.47 6.12 8.48
CA MET A 7 21.12 6.81 7.25
C MET A 7 20.87 5.78 6.15
N LEU A 8 19.65 5.76 5.60
CA LEU A 8 19.34 5.00 4.41
C LEU A 8 20.22 5.56 3.29
N LYS A 9 21.01 4.70 2.66
CA LYS A 9 21.76 5.05 1.46
C LYS A 9 20.74 5.57 0.46
N ASP A 10 20.95 6.78 -0.04
CA ASP A 10 20.07 7.46 -0.98
C ASP A 10 20.07 6.73 -2.32
N SER A 11 19.37 5.62 -2.35
CA SER A 11 18.77 5.08 -3.54
C SER A 11 17.28 5.14 -3.24
N HIS A 12 16.58 6.07 -3.87
CA HIS A 12 15.11 6.16 -3.91
C HIS A 12 14.51 4.90 -4.57
N LYS A 13 14.83 3.72 -4.03
CA LYS A 13 14.38 2.44 -4.55
C LYS A 13 13.01 2.19 -3.96
N THR A 14 12.02 2.50 -4.76
CA THR A 14 10.62 2.24 -4.45
C THR A 14 10.30 0.78 -4.81
N TYR A 15 9.53 0.11 -3.97
CA TYR A 15 9.02 -1.24 -4.22
C TYR A 15 7.54 -1.17 -4.56
N ARG A 16 7.12 -1.95 -5.55
CA ARG A 16 5.70 -2.05 -5.94
C ARG A 16 5.02 -3.11 -5.08
N ILE A 17 3.83 -2.80 -4.57
CA ILE A 17 3.02 -3.72 -3.77
C ILE A 17 1.69 -4.01 -4.45
N VAL A 18 1.27 -5.28 -4.33
CA VAL A 18 -0.04 -5.78 -4.69
C VAL A 18 -0.71 -6.28 -3.42
N ASP A 19 -1.90 -5.77 -3.14
CA ASP A 19 -2.69 -6.17 -1.96
C ASP A 19 -3.80 -7.14 -2.36
N LEU A 20 -3.67 -8.41 -2.02
CA LEU A 20 -4.76 -9.39 -2.12
C LEU A 20 -5.59 -9.37 -0.84
N PHE A 21 -6.92 -9.40 -0.95
CA PHE A 21 -7.85 -9.21 0.17
C PHE A 21 -7.56 -7.88 0.90
N ALA A 22 -7.47 -6.80 0.11
CA ALA A 22 -6.93 -5.52 0.54
C ALA A 22 -7.77 -4.84 1.64
N GLY A 23 -9.04 -5.23 1.78
CA GLY A 23 -10.02 -4.57 2.61
C GLY A 23 -10.04 -3.07 2.30
N ALA A 24 -10.08 -2.25 3.35
CA ALA A 24 -10.01 -0.79 3.24
C ALA A 24 -8.57 -0.24 3.07
N GLY A 25 -7.56 -1.11 2.87
CA GLY A 25 -6.18 -0.71 2.59
C GLY A 25 -5.29 -0.51 3.82
N GLY A 26 -5.54 -1.25 4.91
CA GLY A 26 -4.71 -1.16 6.13
C GLY A 26 -3.24 -1.56 5.90
N LEU A 27 -3.00 -2.56 5.05
CA LEU A 27 -1.65 -2.97 4.66
C LEU A 27 -0.97 -1.88 3.83
N THR A 28 -1.59 -1.43 2.73
CA THR A 28 -1.10 -0.31 1.93
C THR A 28 -0.80 0.93 2.79
N LEU A 29 -1.69 1.36 3.67
CA LEU A 29 -1.45 2.50 4.56
C LEU A 29 -0.17 2.30 5.39
N GLY A 30 -0.01 1.09 5.95
CA GLY A 30 1.13 0.69 6.77
C GLY A 30 2.48 0.74 6.06
N PHE A 31 2.52 0.55 4.74
CA PHE A 31 3.76 0.38 3.97
C PHE A 31 4.03 1.48 2.93
N THR A 32 3.11 2.42 2.74
CA THR A 32 3.30 3.52 1.79
C THR A 32 4.11 4.68 2.36
N GLN A 33 4.47 5.61 1.46
CA GLN A 33 5.10 6.88 1.82
C GLN A 33 4.27 7.71 2.82
N MET A 34 2.95 7.47 2.90
CA MET A 34 2.08 8.12 3.89
C MET A 34 2.57 7.89 5.33
N LEU A 35 3.23 6.76 5.61
CA LEU A 35 3.84 6.44 6.90
C LEU A 35 5.38 6.35 6.84
N GLY A 36 6.00 6.98 5.84
CA GLY A 36 7.46 7.07 5.74
C GLY A 36 8.13 5.81 5.20
N HIS A 37 7.38 4.94 4.52
CA HIS A 37 7.89 3.72 3.90
C HIS A 37 8.03 3.87 2.37
N VAL A 38 8.79 2.96 1.75
CA VAL A 38 9.22 3.07 0.33
C VAL A 38 8.40 2.22 -0.63
N PHE A 39 7.14 1.93 -0.31
CA PHE A 39 6.27 1.15 -1.20
C PHE A 39 5.25 2.03 -1.94
N THR A 40 4.95 1.63 -3.17
CA THR A 40 3.91 2.22 -4.02
C THR A 40 2.89 1.14 -4.36
N PRO A 41 1.60 1.32 -4.00
CA PRO A 41 0.55 0.43 -4.42
C PRO A 41 0.40 0.53 -5.93
N VAL A 42 0.24 -0.61 -6.59
CA VAL A 42 0.03 -0.64 -8.05
C VAL A 42 -1.23 -1.36 -8.45
N TRP A 43 -1.74 -2.25 -7.60
CA TRP A 43 -3.00 -2.95 -7.78
C TRP A 43 -3.43 -3.58 -6.45
N ALA A 44 -4.73 -3.78 -6.28
CA ALA A 44 -5.33 -4.43 -5.13
C ALA A 44 -6.60 -5.18 -5.56
N ASP A 45 -6.99 -6.18 -4.78
CA ASP A 45 -8.24 -6.92 -4.97
C ASP A 45 -8.99 -7.08 -3.65
N ASP A 46 -10.29 -6.77 -3.68
CA ASP A 46 -11.24 -7.10 -2.62
C ASP A 46 -12.69 -7.10 -3.14
N PHE A 47 -13.43 -8.19 -2.92
CA PHE A 47 -14.84 -8.31 -3.37
C PHE A 47 -15.82 -7.44 -2.58
N ASN A 48 -15.42 -6.89 -1.43
CA ASN A 48 -16.28 -5.98 -0.69
C ASN A 48 -16.22 -4.59 -1.32
N LEU A 49 -17.26 -4.24 -2.08
CA LEU A 49 -17.42 -2.93 -2.74
C LEU A 49 -17.17 -1.73 -1.82
N TYR A 50 -17.57 -1.81 -0.55
CA TYR A 50 -17.35 -0.71 0.42
C TYR A 50 -15.88 -0.62 0.83
N ALA A 51 -15.23 -1.77 0.98
CA ALA A 51 -13.81 -1.84 1.32
C ALA A 51 -12.95 -1.35 0.15
N ALA A 52 -13.21 -1.86 -1.06
CA ALA A 52 -12.56 -1.41 -2.29
C ALA A 52 -12.81 0.08 -2.57
N GLY A 53 -14.03 0.58 -2.37
CA GLY A 53 -14.34 2.01 -2.48
C GLY A 53 -13.54 2.86 -1.47
N THR A 54 -13.41 2.38 -0.23
CA THR A 54 -12.59 3.05 0.79
C THR A 54 -11.11 3.03 0.42
N TYR A 55 -10.60 1.90 -0.06
CA TYR A 55 -9.24 1.79 -0.57
C TYR A 55 -9.00 2.82 -1.69
N ASN A 56 -9.87 2.83 -2.71
CA ASN A 56 -9.70 3.67 -3.89
C ASN A 56 -9.78 5.17 -3.57
N ALA A 57 -10.62 5.56 -2.61
CA ALA A 57 -10.70 6.94 -2.14
C ALA A 57 -9.39 7.45 -1.51
N ASN A 58 -8.56 6.56 -0.97
CA ASN A 58 -7.31 6.92 -0.28
C ASN A 58 -6.06 6.72 -1.14
N PHE A 59 -6.05 5.69 -1.98
CA PHE A 59 -4.83 5.26 -2.69
C PHE A 59 -4.93 5.41 -4.22
N GLY A 60 -6.08 5.82 -4.76
CA GLY A 60 -6.37 5.84 -6.20
C GLY A 60 -7.05 4.56 -6.66
N GLU A 61 -7.54 4.52 -7.91
CA GLU A 61 -8.29 3.41 -8.52
C GLU A 61 -7.43 2.16 -8.78
N HIS A 62 -6.85 1.61 -7.72
CA HIS A 62 -5.98 0.43 -7.75
C HIS A 62 -6.72 -0.84 -7.33
N CYS A 63 -7.78 -0.73 -6.53
CA CYS A 63 -8.54 -1.86 -6.02
C CYS A 63 -9.69 -2.23 -6.95
N THR A 64 -9.62 -3.44 -7.51
CA THR A 64 -10.69 -4.08 -8.28
C THR A 64 -11.52 -5.00 -7.39
N THR A 65 -12.74 -5.30 -7.82
CA THR A 65 -13.71 -6.11 -7.06
C THR A 65 -14.05 -7.41 -7.79
N ASP A 66 -13.18 -7.77 -8.74
CA ASP A 66 -13.44 -8.71 -9.83
C ASP A 66 -12.29 -9.75 -9.85
N ASP A 67 -12.56 -10.96 -10.34
CA ASP A 67 -11.58 -12.06 -10.47
C ASP A 67 -10.53 -11.84 -11.58
#